data_AF-A0A7G2CJ60-F1
#
_entry.id   AF-A0A7G2CJ60-F1
#
_cell.length_a   1.000
_cell.length_b   1.000
_cell.length_c   1.000
_cell.angle_alpha   90.00
_cell.angle_beta   90.00
_cell.angle_gamma   90.00
#
_symmetry.space_group_name_H-M   'P 1'
#
loop_
_entity.id
_entity.type
_entity.pdbx_description
1 polymer ?
#
loop_
_entity_poly.entity_id
_entity_poly.type
_entity_poly.pdbx_seq_one_letter_code
_entity_poly.pdbx_strand_id
1 'polypeptide(L)'
;MDIDPVTRREAEKVESVLADLIDDLELISLLPEEFNLWLRDDLVPQLNRLQESGGLDPQEGESLEEVEERHRYLQASAFVQAASCFGDPQDSVGNEAIVQVSDFSQLERSLLESATTVGHVDPNDLSFHRLSLRALLDTLRSGGYADCLRGYLNQYYPEEEDVNASDNTSQMDMIEAEGSEAHLPPPAKAFDANYLPYNPSAAAQEGIMDGGVNQLRQTVYTLLKLMQARNATTVNEDIKRYKILHETVNKELSTTADVQALNRDYEEVKKQRRREVNILDDAIAHLEEEFDYVKKAADVELGALESATNKVQTDRETAYKQQLAQHRSALNALEDKLAKVQTEHAEEISKLRSQRAKREQAVQAAITEHDERIESLTTQTNKLQKESEEDTAVIVQLEEQLSKLKKEEKEFNIERQIEQQRQDHLEQMQVEREQAARVVQAYYRAHAARQAFVLEQEKLNAKSKKKKGGKKKK
;
A
#
# COMPACT_ATOMS: atom_id res chain seq x y z
N MET A 1 36.08 35.73 -78.32
CA MET A 1 35.99 35.68 -79.79
C MET A 1 34.51 35.66 -80.10
N ASP A 2 34.06 36.63 -80.89
CA ASP A 2 32.65 36.67 -81.32
C ASP A 2 32.43 35.56 -82.35
N ILE A 3 31.22 35.00 -82.38
CA ILE A 3 30.86 33.96 -83.35
C ILE A 3 31.04 34.54 -84.76
N ASP A 4 31.75 33.81 -85.63
CA ASP A 4 31.97 34.23 -87.01
C ASP A 4 30.60 34.49 -87.70
N PRO A 5 30.42 35.61 -88.43
CA PRO A 5 29.15 35.98 -89.04
C PRO A 5 28.55 34.91 -89.94
N VAL A 6 29.35 34.02 -90.55
CA VAL A 6 28.83 32.90 -91.35
C VAL A 6 28.16 31.87 -90.44
N THR A 7 28.82 31.51 -89.34
CA THR A 7 28.28 30.58 -88.34
C THR A 7 27.02 31.13 -87.69
N ARG A 8 26.97 32.45 -87.42
CA ARG A 8 25.77 33.11 -86.89
C ARG A 8 24.58 33.03 -87.86
N ARG A 9 24.81 33.30 -89.15
CA ARG A 9 23.77 33.17 -90.18
C ARG A 9 23.28 31.74 -90.35
N GLU A 10 24.16 30.75 -90.24
CA GLU A 10 23.76 29.34 -90.28
C GLU A 10 22.93 28.97 -89.05
N ALA A 11 23.33 29.43 -87.86
CA ALA A 11 22.57 29.24 -86.64
C ALA A 11 21.17 29.89 -86.70
N GLU A 12 21.06 31.12 -87.20
CA GLU A 12 19.78 31.82 -87.41
C GLU A 12 18.87 31.04 -88.38
N LYS A 13 19.42 30.42 -89.42
CA LYS A 13 18.65 29.54 -90.31
C LYS A 13 18.13 28.30 -89.59
N VAL A 14 18.96 27.64 -88.79
CA VAL A 14 18.51 26.46 -88.03
C VAL A 14 17.45 26.85 -87.00
N GLU A 15 17.59 28.00 -86.34
CA GLU A 15 16.58 28.53 -85.41
C GLU A 15 15.25 28.78 -86.11
N SER A 16 15.24 29.38 -87.31
CA SER A 16 14.03 29.54 -88.13
C SER A 16 13.40 28.19 -88.47
N VAL A 17 14.20 27.21 -88.91
CA VAL A 17 13.68 25.87 -89.26
C VAL A 17 13.09 25.15 -88.04
N LEU A 18 13.72 25.30 -86.86
CA LEU A 18 13.19 24.72 -85.62
C LEU A 18 11.92 25.44 -85.16
N ALA A 19 11.83 26.76 -85.34
CA ALA A 19 10.61 27.51 -85.07
C ALA A 19 9.46 27.05 -85.98
N ASP A 20 9.70 26.97 -87.29
CA ASP A 20 8.71 26.47 -88.26
C ASP A 20 8.27 25.03 -87.92
N LEU A 21 9.21 24.18 -87.51
CA LEU A 21 8.92 22.80 -87.09
C LEU A 21 8.07 22.75 -85.81
N ILE A 22 8.29 23.65 -84.85
CA ILE A 22 7.47 23.72 -83.63
C ILE A 22 6.02 24.07 -84.00
N ASP A 23 5.85 25.04 -84.89
CA ASP A 23 4.53 25.45 -85.37
C ASP A 23 3.85 24.34 -86.19
N ASP A 24 4.62 23.60 -86.99
CA ASP A 24 4.10 22.44 -87.73
C ASP A 24 3.68 21.32 -86.78
N LEU A 25 4.51 20.98 -85.78
CA LEU A 25 4.22 19.94 -84.79
C LEU A 25 3.04 20.32 -83.91
N GLU A 26 2.88 21.60 -83.59
CA GLU A 26 1.67 22.07 -82.91
C GLU A 26 0.43 21.82 -83.76
N LEU A 27 0.46 22.25 -85.02
CA LEU A 27 -0.66 22.08 -85.92
C LEU A 27 -0.99 20.60 -86.13
N ILE A 28 0.03 19.74 -86.31
CA ILE A 28 -0.14 18.29 -86.42
C ILE A 28 -0.73 17.70 -85.13
N SER A 29 -0.27 18.14 -83.96
CA SER A 29 -0.81 17.65 -82.68
C SER A 29 -2.29 17.96 -82.51
N LEU A 30 -2.82 18.95 -83.24
CA LEU A 30 -4.21 19.39 -83.21
C LEU A 30 -5.09 18.75 -84.30
N LEU A 31 -4.52 17.92 -85.18
CA LEU A 31 -5.28 17.22 -86.23
C LEU A 31 -6.02 16.01 -85.64
N PRO A 32 -7.20 15.67 -86.17
CA PRO A 32 -7.91 14.46 -85.81
C PRO A 32 -7.14 13.22 -86.30
N GLU A 33 -7.35 12.10 -85.62
CA GLU A 33 -6.84 10.79 -86.11
C GLU A 33 -7.52 10.37 -87.43
N GLU A 34 -8.76 10.81 -87.65
CA GLU A 34 -9.52 10.51 -88.86
C GLU A 34 -10.12 11.77 -89.50
N PHE A 35 -9.67 12.08 -90.71
CA PHE A 35 -10.23 13.17 -91.53
C PHE A 35 -11.63 12.89 -92.08
N ASN A 36 -12.13 11.66 -91.94
CA ASN A 36 -13.42 11.24 -92.48
C ASN A 36 -14.58 12.08 -91.95
N LEU A 37 -14.47 12.53 -90.71
CA LEU A 37 -15.47 13.37 -90.06
C LEU A 37 -15.56 14.76 -90.70
N TRP A 38 -14.43 15.29 -91.16
CA TRP A 38 -14.35 16.60 -91.82
C TRP A 38 -14.99 16.60 -93.21
N LEU A 39 -15.13 15.43 -93.83
CA LEU A 39 -15.60 15.25 -95.19
C LEU A 39 -17.06 14.83 -95.31
N ARG A 40 -17.82 14.82 -94.20
CA ARG A 40 -19.23 14.43 -94.23
C ARG A 40 -20.12 15.56 -94.74
N ASP A 41 -21.02 15.24 -95.67
CA ASP A 41 -22.01 16.20 -96.22
C ASP A 41 -22.93 16.80 -95.14
N ASP A 42 -23.11 16.09 -94.01
CA ASP A 42 -23.94 16.51 -92.89
C ASP A 42 -23.17 17.22 -91.76
N LEU A 43 -21.85 17.43 -91.91
CA LEU A 43 -21.01 18.03 -90.86
C LEU A 43 -21.45 19.44 -90.49
N VAL A 44 -21.57 20.34 -91.47
CA VAL A 44 -21.95 21.75 -91.21
C VAL A 44 -23.35 21.85 -90.58
N PRO A 45 -24.40 21.17 -91.09
CA PRO A 45 -25.69 21.11 -90.41
C PRO A 45 -25.64 20.53 -88.99
N GLN A 46 -24.78 19.54 -88.73
CA GLN A 46 -24.64 18.94 -87.40
C GLN A 46 -23.95 19.89 -86.42
N LEU A 47 -22.85 20.53 -86.83
CA LEU A 47 -22.14 21.52 -86.01
C LEU A 47 -23.04 22.70 -85.64
N ASN A 48 -23.84 23.20 -86.59
CA ASN A 48 -24.81 24.26 -86.32
C ASN A 48 -25.86 23.84 -85.27
N ARG A 49 -26.37 22.61 -85.36
CA ARG A 49 -27.32 22.08 -84.37
C ARG A 49 -26.70 21.92 -82.99
N LEU A 50 -25.46 21.45 -82.92
CA LEU A 50 -24.72 21.26 -81.66
C LEU A 50 -24.39 22.60 -81.00
N GLN A 51 -24.03 23.61 -81.81
CA GLN A 51 -23.80 24.97 -81.33
C GLN A 51 -25.10 25.61 -80.83
N GLU A 52 -26.23 25.41 -81.53
CA GLU A 52 -27.56 25.89 -81.09
C GLU A 52 -28.07 25.18 -79.83
N SER A 53 -27.73 23.91 -79.63
CA SER A 53 -28.16 23.14 -78.46
C SER A 53 -27.29 23.32 -77.23
N GLY A 54 -26.21 24.11 -77.30
CA GLY A 54 -25.22 24.23 -76.22
C GLY A 54 -24.48 22.91 -75.94
N GLY A 55 -24.45 21.99 -76.91
CA GLY A 55 -23.93 20.63 -76.74
C GLY A 55 -22.41 20.53 -76.62
N LEU A 56 -21.70 21.67 -76.66
CA LEU A 56 -20.25 21.75 -76.52
C LEU A 56 -19.82 22.16 -75.11
N ASP A 57 -20.74 22.56 -74.24
CA ASP A 57 -20.42 22.95 -72.86
C ASP A 57 -20.13 21.71 -71.99
N PRO A 58 -19.07 21.74 -71.16
CA PRO A 58 -18.73 20.60 -70.31
C PRO A 58 -19.83 20.28 -69.31
N GLN A 59 -20.32 19.04 -69.35
CA GLN A 59 -21.26 18.51 -68.38
C GLN A 59 -20.53 17.68 -67.32
N GLU A 60 -20.86 17.91 -66.05
CA GLU A 60 -20.33 17.08 -64.96
C GLU A 60 -20.82 15.64 -65.12
N GLY A 61 -19.88 14.70 -65.30
CA GLY A 61 -20.18 13.27 -65.42
C GLY A 61 -20.23 12.72 -66.86
N GLU A 62 -19.72 13.45 -67.84
CA GLU A 62 -19.51 12.95 -69.20
C GLU A 62 -18.70 11.66 -69.20
N SER A 63 -19.15 10.70 -70.01
CA SER A 63 -18.37 9.52 -70.33
C SER A 63 -17.16 9.88 -71.21
N LEU A 64 -16.11 9.05 -71.17
CA LEU A 64 -14.93 9.25 -72.03
C LEU A 64 -15.31 9.33 -73.52
N GLU A 65 -16.31 8.56 -73.95
CA GLU A 65 -16.81 8.58 -75.33
C GLU A 65 -17.44 9.95 -75.70
N GLU A 66 -18.19 10.57 -74.79
CA GLU A 66 -18.79 11.89 -74.99
C GLU A 66 -17.72 13.00 -75.03
N VAL A 67 -16.68 12.87 -74.21
CA VAL A 67 -15.53 13.79 -74.21
C VAL A 67 -14.78 13.71 -75.54
N GLU A 68 -14.47 12.50 -76.01
CA GLU A 68 -13.83 12.29 -77.32
C GLU A 68 -14.71 12.78 -78.48
N GLU A 69 -16.02 12.55 -78.43
CA GLU A 69 -16.96 13.03 -79.45
C GLU A 69 -16.98 14.56 -79.50
N ARG A 70 -17.03 15.22 -78.33
CA ARG A 70 -16.91 16.68 -78.23
C ARG A 70 -15.61 17.18 -78.84
N HIS A 71 -14.47 16.54 -78.55
CA HIS A 71 -13.18 16.94 -79.11
C HIS A 71 -13.15 16.86 -80.64
N ARG A 72 -13.71 15.79 -81.21
CA ARG A 72 -13.87 15.66 -82.67
C ARG A 72 -14.75 16.77 -83.24
N TYR A 73 -15.83 17.15 -82.55
CA TYR A 73 -16.66 18.29 -82.98
C TYR A 73 -15.95 19.63 -82.87
N LEU A 74 -15.13 19.86 -81.83
CA LEU A 74 -14.32 21.07 -81.70
C LEU A 74 -13.29 21.19 -82.83
N GLN A 75 -12.57 20.10 -83.11
CA GLN A 75 -11.64 20.02 -84.25
C GLN A 75 -12.37 20.27 -85.57
N ALA A 76 -13.54 19.65 -85.78
CA ALA A 76 -14.32 19.85 -86.99
C ALA A 76 -14.90 21.27 -87.11
N SER A 77 -15.30 21.89 -86.01
CA SER A 77 -15.75 23.29 -85.96
C SER A 77 -14.62 24.24 -86.35
N ALA A 78 -13.43 24.06 -85.76
CA ALA A 78 -12.24 24.81 -86.11
C ALA A 78 -11.86 24.62 -87.59
N PHE A 79 -12.01 23.39 -88.12
CA PHE A 79 -11.78 23.11 -89.53
C PHE A 79 -12.78 23.82 -90.45
N VAL A 80 -14.09 23.75 -90.17
CA VAL A 80 -15.12 24.43 -90.96
C VAL A 80 -14.90 25.94 -90.95
N GLN A 81 -14.51 26.50 -89.82
CA GLN A 81 -14.15 27.91 -89.70
C GLN A 81 -12.92 28.25 -90.56
N ALA A 82 -11.86 27.45 -90.52
CA ALA A 82 -10.69 27.65 -91.36
C ALA A 82 -11.01 27.49 -92.86
N ALA A 83 -11.81 26.49 -93.23
CA ALA A 83 -12.26 26.22 -94.60
C ALA A 83 -13.12 27.36 -95.16
N SER A 84 -13.85 28.08 -94.31
CA SER A 84 -14.65 29.25 -94.73
C SER A 84 -13.80 30.39 -95.31
N CYS A 85 -12.50 30.44 -95.00
CA CYS A 85 -11.57 31.38 -95.61
C CYS A 85 -11.27 31.07 -97.09
N PHE A 86 -11.56 29.85 -97.56
CA PHE A 86 -11.25 29.37 -98.92
C PHE A 86 -12.48 29.14 -99.79
N GLY A 87 -13.70 29.35 -99.26
CA GLY A 87 -14.95 29.16 -99.99
C GLY A 87 -16.09 28.72 -99.09
N ASP A 88 -17.18 28.22 -99.70
CA ASP A 88 -18.25 27.59 -98.94
C ASP A 88 -17.74 26.25 -98.35
N PRO A 89 -17.80 26.03 -97.03
CA PRO A 89 -17.40 24.76 -96.44
C PRO A 89 -18.30 23.57 -96.82
N GLN A 90 -19.40 23.79 -97.55
CA GLN A 90 -20.21 22.73 -98.16
C GLN A 90 -19.82 22.41 -99.61
N ASP A 91 -18.97 23.23 -100.24
CA ASP A 91 -18.52 23.02 -101.61
C ASP A 91 -17.30 22.08 -101.64
N SER A 92 -17.57 20.79 -101.79
CA SER A 92 -16.54 19.74 -101.84
C SER A 92 -15.64 19.79 -103.08
N VAL A 93 -15.98 20.59 -104.09
CA VAL A 93 -15.22 20.70 -105.34
C VAL A 93 -14.45 22.02 -105.43
N GLY A 94 -15.04 23.11 -104.94
CA GLY A 94 -14.46 24.46 -105.03
C GLY A 94 -13.63 24.90 -103.84
N ASN A 95 -13.78 24.28 -102.66
CA ASN A 95 -13.05 24.68 -101.45
C ASN A 95 -11.69 23.99 -101.36
N GLU A 96 -10.60 24.75 -101.46
CA GLU A 96 -9.22 24.24 -101.46
C GLU A 96 -8.91 23.40 -100.21
N ALA A 97 -9.33 23.83 -99.02
CA ALA A 97 -9.08 23.09 -97.79
C ALA A 97 -9.79 21.72 -97.79
N ILE A 98 -11.03 21.66 -98.28
CA ILE A 98 -11.80 20.41 -98.36
C ILE A 98 -11.21 19.47 -99.39
N VAL A 99 -10.82 19.98 -100.56
CA VAL A 99 -10.17 19.20 -101.61
C VAL A 99 -8.86 18.61 -101.10
N GLN A 100 -8.02 19.42 -100.43
CA GLN A 100 -6.75 18.93 -99.88
C GLN A 100 -6.94 17.88 -98.78
N VAL A 101 -7.93 18.04 -97.88
CA VAL A 101 -8.26 17.02 -96.86
C VAL A 101 -8.78 15.75 -97.52
N SER A 102 -9.63 15.87 -98.54
CA SER A 102 -10.15 14.72 -99.31
C SER A 102 -9.01 13.97 -99.97
N ASP A 103 -8.15 14.65 -100.72
CA ASP A 103 -7.02 14.05 -101.43
C ASP A 103 -6.03 13.41 -100.45
N PHE A 104 -5.74 14.08 -99.34
CA PHE A 104 -4.87 13.56 -98.30
C PHE A 104 -5.44 12.30 -97.66
N SER A 105 -6.73 12.30 -97.29
CA SER A 105 -7.39 11.14 -96.69
C SER A 105 -7.47 9.94 -97.64
N GLN A 106 -7.68 10.18 -98.95
CA GLN A 106 -7.68 9.14 -99.97
C GLN A 106 -6.27 8.54 -100.12
N LEU A 107 -5.25 9.38 -100.10
CA LEU A 107 -3.86 8.94 -100.16
C LEU A 107 -3.47 8.11 -98.93
N GLU A 108 -3.83 8.54 -97.72
CA GLU A 108 -3.62 7.76 -96.49
C GLU A 108 -4.27 6.37 -96.57
N ARG A 109 -5.52 6.30 -97.05
CA ARG A 109 -6.21 5.02 -97.27
C ARG A 109 -5.48 4.14 -98.27
N SER A 110 -5.07 4.70 -99.41
CA SER A 110 -4.32 3.97 -100.46
C SER A 110 -2.97 3.45 -99.92
N LEU A 111 -2.30 4.24 -99.09
CA LEU A 111 -1.04 3.85 -98.44
C LEU A 111 -1.22 2.73 -97.42
N LEU A 112 -2.24 2.84 -96.56
CA LEU A 112 -2.59 1.79 -95.60
C LEU A 112 -3.04 0.50 -96.29
N GLU A 113 -3.84 0.61 -97.36
CA GLU A 113 -4.25 -0.54 -98.17
C GLU A 113 -3.03 -1.19 -98.83
N SER A 114 -2.12 -0.42 -99.42
CA SER A 114 -0.89 -0.95 -100.02
C SER A 114 0.02 -1.62 -98.98
N ALA A 115 0.18 -0.99 -97.80
CA ALA A 115 0.96 -1.54 -96.70
C ALA A 115 0.37 -2.86 -96.17
N THR A 116 -0.95 -2.96 -96.06
CA THR A 116 -1.64 -4.15 -95.52
C THR A 116 -1.78 -5.28 -96.55
N THR A 117 -2.05 -4.95 -97.82
CA THR A 117 -2.27 -5.94 -98.88
C THR A 117 -0.96 -6.43 -99.51
N VAL A 118 -0.02 -5.54 -99.78
CA VAL A 118 1.25 -5.85 -100.48
C VAL A 118 2.41 -6.01 -99.49
N GLY A 119 2.30 -5.44 -98.28
CA GLY A 119 3.41 -5.42 -97.32
C GLY A 119 4.50 -4.41 -97.68
N HIS A 120 4.26 -3.52 -98.64
CA HIS A 120 5.22 -2.54 -99.11
C HIS A 120 4.51 -1.24 -99.52
N VAL A 121 5.16 -0.10 -99.25
CA VAL A 121 4.72 1.24 -99.63
C VAL A 121 5.77 1.84 -100.56
N ASP A 122 5.36 2.36 -101.71
CA ASP A 122 6.28 3.01 -102.65
C ASP A 122 6.87 4.28 -101.98
N PRO A 123 8.20 4.47 -101.97
CA PRO A 123 8.81 5.69 -101.46
C PRO A 123 8.29 6.97 -102.15
N ASN A 124 7.86 6.89 -103.41
CA ASN A 124 7.26 8.02 -104.12
C ASN A 124 5.90 8.39 -103.51
N ASP A 125 5.04 7.42 -103.19
CA ASP A 125 3.74 7.69 -102.57
C ASP A 125 3.92 8.28 -101.17
N LEU A 126 4.94 7.82 -100.43
CA LEU A 126 5.29 8.39 -99.13
C LEU A 126 5.84 9.82 -99.25
N SER A 127 6.59 10.12 -100.31
CA SER A 127 7.03 11.49 -100.60
C SER A 127 5.86 12.41 -100.98
N PHE A 128 4.92 11.90 -101.78
CA PHE A 128 3.70 12.61 -102.16
C PHE A 128 2.80 12.85 -100.95
N HIS A 129 2.72 11.90 -100.02
CA HIS A 129 2.02 12.04 -98.76
C HIS A 129 2.60 13.15 -97.88
N ARG A 130 3.93 13.21 -97.76
CA ARG A 130 4.59 14.31 -97.03
C ARG A 130 4.34 15.67 -97.65
N LEU A 131 4.38 15.78 -98.98
CA LEU A 131 4.07 17.02 -99.70
C LEU A 131 2.61 17.43 -99.54
N SER A 132 1.70 16.46 -99.61
CA SER A 132 0.26 16.69 -99.45
C SER A 132 -0.09 17.10 -98.01
N LEU A 133 0.49 16.43 -97.01
CA LEU A 133 0.39 16.85 -95.61
C LEU A 133 0.91 18.27 -95.43
N ARG A 134 2.06 18.60 -96.03
CA ARG A 134 2.64 19.95 -95.92
C ARG A 134 1.72 21.00 -96.52
N ALA A 135 1.21 20.76 -97.73
CA ALA A 135 0.26 21.65 -98.38
C ALA A 135 -0.99 21.85 -97.52
N LEU A 136 -1.53 20.76 -96.95
CA LEU A 136 -2.66 20.81 -96.02
C LEU A 136 -2.34 21.65 -94.78
N LEU A 137 -1.19 21.44 -94.15
CA LEU A 137 -0.76 22.21 -92.97
C LEU A 137 -0.60 23.71 -93.31
N ASP A 138 -0.04 24.05 -94.47
CA ASP A 138 0.10 25.45 -94.90
C ASP A 138 -1.29 26.10 -95.16
N THR A 139 -2.24 25.34 -95.73
CA THR A 139 -3.63 25.78 -95.92
C THR A 139 -4.37 25.95 -94.59
N LEU A 140 -4.24 25.00 -93.66
CA LEU A 140 -4.85 25.08 -92.32
C LEU A 140 -4.24 26.23 -91.50
N ARG A 141 -2.92 26.43 -91.60
CA ARG A 141 -2.22 27.56 -90.97
C ARG A 141 -2.72 28.88 -91.52
N SER A 142 -2.78 29.04 -92.84
CA SER A 142 -3.26 30.28 -93.47
C SER A 142 -4.75 30.54 -93.24
N GLY A 143 -5.55 29.49 -93.07
CA GLY A 143 -6.95 29.57 -92.63
C GLY A 143 -7.14 29.86 -91.14
N GLY A 144 -6.08 29.87 -90.33
CA GLY A 144 -6.15 30.15 -88.89
C GLY A 144 -6.72 29.00 -88.06
N TYR A 145 -6.62 27.75 -88.52
CA TYR A 145 -7.16 26.57 -87.81
C TYR A 145 -6.66 26.45 -86.38
N ALA A 146 -5.34 26.55 -86.17
CA ALA A 146 -4.74 26.44 -84.84
C ALA A 146 -5.23 27.54 -83.90
N ASP A 147 -5.38 28.76 -84.39
CA ASP A 147 -5.85 29.89 -83.57
C ASP A 147 -7.34 29.73 -83.20
N CYS A 148 -8.17 29.26 -84.15
CA CYS A 148 -9.57 28.95 -83.87
C CYS A 148 -9.69 27.85 -82.81
N LEU A 149 -8.89 26.78 -82.94
CA LEU A 149 -8.92 25.68 -82.00
C LEU A 149 -8.35 26.07 -80.63
N ARG A 150 -7.29 26.87 -80.56
CA ARG A 150 -6.81 27.46 -79.30
C ARG A 150 -7.88 28.33 -78.65
N GLY A 151 -8.66 29.06 -79.43
CA GLY A 151 -9.81 29.83 -78.94
C GLY A 151 -10.83 28.95 -78.23
N TYR A 152 -11.22 27.84 -78.86
CA TYR A 152 -12.10 26.84 -78.23
C TYR A 152 -11.46 26.20 -77.00
N LEU A 153 -10.20 25.78 -77.11
CA LEU A 153 -9.48 25.15 -76.01
C LEU A 153 -9.34 26.07 -74.79
N ASN A 154 -9.07 27.36 -74.98
CA ASN A 154 -9.02 28.34 -73.90
C ASN A 154 -10.40 28.59 -73.26
N GLN A 155 -11.48 28.47 -74.05
CA GLN A 155 -12.84 28.61 -73.54
C GLN A 155 -13.25 27.43 -72.65
N TYR A 156 -12.84 26.21 -73.02
CA TYR A 156 -13.23 24.98 -72.32
C TYR A 156 -12.24 24.53 -71.25
N TYR A 157 -10.96 24.87 -71.43
CA TYR A 157 -9.86 24.56 -70.55
C TYR A 157 -9.09 25.86 -70.27
N PRO A 158 -9.70 26.83 -69.56
CA PRO A 158 -8.96 27.99 -69.12
C PRO A 158 -7.76 27.51 -68.30
N GLU A 159 -6.59 28.12 -68.51
CA GLU A 159 -5.50 27.91 -67.55
C GLU A 159 -6.05 28.22 -66.17
N GLU A 160 -6.04 27.24 -65.27
CA GLU A 160 -6.22 27.51 -63.86
C GLU A 160 -5.13 28.51 -63.51
N GLU A 161 -5.48 29.80 -63.44
CA GLU A 161 -4.57 30.81 -62.91
C GLU A 161 -4.14 30.24 -61.57
N ASP A 162 -2.87 29.88 -61.44
CA ASP A 162 -2.28 29.44 -60.19
C ASP A 162 -2.48 30.59 -59.20
N VAL A 163 -3.61 30.60 -58.48
CA VAL A 163 -3.99 31.61 -57.47
C VAL A 163 -2.94 31.62 -56.34
N ASN A 164 -2.03 30.66 -56.33
CA ASN A 164 -0.92 30.56 -55.39
C ASN A 164 0.38 31.27 -55.84
N ALA A 165 0.44 31.92 -57.01
CA ALA A 165 1.64 32.64 -57.45
C ALA A 165 1.72 34.11 -57.00
N SER A 166 0.74 34.65 -56.25
CA SER A 166 0.71 36.06 -55.85
C SER A 166 1.47 36.42 -54.55
N ASP A 167 2.12 35.48 -53.86
CA ASP A 167 2.65 35.75 -52.50
C ASP A 167 4.19 35.76 -52.36
N ASN A 168 4.95 35.68 -53.46
CA ASN A 168 6.43 35.70 -53.40
C ASN A 168 7.10 36.69 -54.37
N THR A 169 6.59 37.93 -54.42
CA THR A 169 7.37 39.07 -54.94
C THR A 169 7.39 40.18 -53.89
N SER A 170 8.05 39.88 -52.77
CA SER A 170 8.44 40.87 -51.77
C SER A 170 9.96 40.82 -51.63
N GLN A 171 10.58 42.00 -51.73
CA GLN A 171 11.99 42.32 -51.47
C GLN A 171 13.05 41.76 -52.43
N MET A 172 13.38 42.54 -53.47
CA MET A 172 14.75 43.03 -53.68
C MET A 172 14.79 43.94 -54.91
N ASP A 173 14.95 45.23 -54.64
CA ASP A 173 15.99 46.10 -55.21
C ASP A 173 15.50 47.54 -55.40
N MET A 174 15.87 48.36 -54.41
CA MET A 174 16.13 49.76 -54.67
C MET A 174 17.53 49.88 -55.30
N ILE A 175 17.60 50.18 -56.59
CA ILE A 175 18.67 51.01 -57.13
C ILE A 175 18.03 52.01 -58.09
N GLU A 176 18.00 53.25 -57.64
CA GLU A 176 17.68 54.43 -58.41
C GLU A 176 18.69 54.61 -59.54
N ALA A 177 18.20 54.75 -60.77
CA ALA A 177 18.94 55.37 -61.87
C ALA A 177 17.95 56.21 -62.69
N GLU A 178 17.87 57.48 -62.33
CA GLU A 178 17.29 58.54 -63.15
C GLU A 178 18.07 58.64 -64.47
N GLY A 179 17.35 58.80 -65.59
CA GLY A 179 17.97 59.38 -66.78
C GLY A 179 17.32 59.01 -68.12
N SER A 180 16.70 60.03 -68.71
CA SER A 180 16.44 60.22 -70.14
C SER A 180 15.28 59.45 -70.81
N GLU A 181 14.12 60.11 -70.77
CA GLU A 181 13.10 60.07 -71.82
C GLU A 181 13.71 60.34 -73.20
N ALA A 182 13.53 59.40 -74.13
CA ALA A 182 13.60 59.67 -75.57
C ALA A 182 12.36 59.05 -76.23
N HIS A 183 11.44 59.95 -76.53
CA HIS A 183 10.19 59.76 -77.24
C HIS A 183 10.43 59.13 -78.64
N LEU A 184 9.88 57.93 -78.86
CA LEU A 184 9.73 57.33 -80.20
C LEU A 184 8.22 57.11 -80.48
N PRO A 185 7.78 57.30 -81.73
CA PRO A 185 6.37 57.33 -82.10
C PRO A 185 5.76 55.92 -82.13
N PRO A 186 4.43 55.78 -82.00
CA PRO A 186 3.79 54.47 -82.04
C PRO A 186 3.73 53.97 -83.49
N PRO A 187 4.22 52.76 -83.82
CA PRO A 187 3.80 52.10 -85.03
C PRO A 187 2.48 51.36 -84.76
N ALA A 188 1.52 51.66 -85.63
CA ALA A 188 0.38 50.85 -86.08
C ALA A 188 -0.13 49.73 -85.16
N LYS A 189 -1.41 49.84 -84.80
CA LYS A 189 -2.30 48.78 -84.33
C LYS A 189 -2.00 47.43 -85.01
N ALA A 190 -1.28 46.57 -84.32
CA ALA A 190 -1.20 45.15 -84.59
C ALA A 190 -1.97 44.45 -83.47
N PHE A 191 -2.92 43.62 -83.87
CA PHE A 191 -3.62 42.57 -83.12
C PHE A 191 -3.21 42.43 -81.63
N ASP A 192 -4.13 42.78 -80.72
CA ASP A 192 -3.92 42.72 -79.28
C ASP A 192 -3.47 41.32 -78.82
N ALA A 193 -2.25 41.27 -78.29
CA ALA A 193 -1.58 40.11 -77.72
C ALA A 193 -2.10 39.79 -76.30
N ASN A 194 -3.41 39.63 -76.15
CA ASN A 194 -4.04 39.03 -74.96
C ASN A 194 -4.43 37.57 -75.23
N TYR A 195 -3.54 36.81 -75.89
CA TYR A 195 -3.59 35.36 -75.85
C TYR A 195 -3.01 34.94 -74.50
N LEU A 196 -3.87 34.64 -73.54
CA LEU A 196 -3.48 33.83 -72.39
C LEU A 196 -2.75 32.59 -72.93
N PRO A 197 -1.59 32.21 -72.36
CA PRO A 197 -0.96 30.97 -72.75
C PRO A 197 -1.99 29.87 -72.57
N TYR A 198 -2.16 29.04 -73.59
CA TYR A 198 -2.91 27.80 -73.43
C TYR A 198 -1.96 26.79 -72.82
N ASN A 199 -2.40 25.96 -71.86
CA ASN A 199 -1.58 24.89 -71.32
C ASN A 199 -1.70 23.64 -72.22
N PRO A 200 -0.73 23.37 -73.11
CA PRO A 200 -0.78 22.23 -74.02
C PRO A 200 -0.65 20.88 -73.29
N SER A 201 -0.27 20.88 -72.01
CA SER A 201 -0.24 19.67 -71.19
C SER A 201 -1.64 19.23 -70.77
N ALA A 202 -2.55 20.17 -70.49
CA ALA A 202 -3.94 19.86 -70.17
C ALA A 202 -4.67 19.30 -71.41
N ALA A 203 -4.45 19.91 -72.58
CA ALA A 203 -4.89 19.44 -73.90
C ALA A 203 -4.57 17.96 -74.16
N ALA A 204 -3.33 17.59 -73.88
CA ALA A 204 -2.79 16.29 -74.18
C ALA A 204 -3.25 15.23 -73.16
N GLN A 205 -3.54 15.64 -71.93
CA GLN A 205 -4.13 14.75 -70.91
C GLN A 205 -5.59 14.42 -71.24
N GLU A 206 -6.31 15.37 -71.84
CA GLU A 206 -7.69 15.21 -72.27
C GLU A 206 -7.81 14.47 -73.62
N GLY A 207 -6.71 14.19 -74.31
CA GLY A 207 -6.72 13.46 -75.59
C GLY A 207 -7.04 14.31 -76.82
N ILE A 208 -7.10 15.65 -76.67
CA ILE A 208 -7.34 16.58 -77.79
C ILE A 208 -6.08 16.74 -78.65
N MET A 209 -4.92 16.66 -78.00
CA MET A 209 -3.63 16.67 -78.66
C MET A 209 -2.99 15.29 -78.62
N ASP A 210 -2.35 14.88 -79.73
CA ASP A 210 -1.46 13.71 -79.70
C ASP A 210 -0.31 13.98 -78.73
N GLY A 211 -0.33 13.25 -77.60
CA GLY A 211 0.68 13.37 -76.55
C GLY A 211 2.10 13.08 -77.02
N GLY A 212 2.27 12.18 -78.00
CA GLY A 212 3.58 11.87 -78.59
C GLY A 212 4.13 13.03 -79.42
N VAL A 213 3.28 13.62 -80.27
CA VAL A 213 3.66 14.78 -81.09
C VAL A 213 3.91 16.02 -80.22
N ASN A 214 3.11 16.22 -79.16
CA ASN A 214 3.33 17.31 -78.21
C ASN A 214 4.63 17.16 -77.41
N GLN A 215 4.99 15.95 -76.98
CA GLN A 215 6.30 15.69 -76.37
C GLN A 215 7.44 16.01 -77.34
N LEU A 216 7.31 15.60 -78.61
CA LEU A 216 8.29 15.96 -79.64
C LEU A 216 8.38 17.49 -79.79
N ARG A 217 7.25 18.20 -79.87
CA ARG A 217 7.21 19.66 -79.91
C ARG A 217 7.95 20.29 -78.73
N GLN A 218 7.71 19.82 -77.51
CA GLN A 218 8.39 20.31 -76.30
C GLN A 218 9.90 20.07 -76.34
N THR A 219 10.35 18.91 -76.85
CA THR A 219 11.79 18.63 -77.00
C THR A 219 12.43 19.54 -78.05
N VAL A 220 11.78 19.77 -79.20
CA VAL A 220 12.26 20.70 -80.24
C VAL A 220 12.28 22.14 -79.73
N TYR A 221 11.27 22.55 -78.97
CA TYR A 221 11.24 23.86 -78.31
C TYR A 221 12.36 24.03 -77.28
N THR A 222 12.64 23.00 -76.49
CA THR A 222 13.76 23.00 -75.54
C THR A 222 15.09 23.08 -76.27
N LEU A 223 15.23 22.36 -77.39
CA LEU A 223 16.42 22.43 -78.25
C LEU A 223 16.60 23.83 -78.84
N LEU A 224 15.53 24.46 -79.35
CA LEU A 224 15.55 25.82 -79.85
C LEU A 224 16.02 26.80 -78.76
N LYS A 225 15.47 26.71 -77.55
CA LYS A 225 15.91 27.53 -76.40
C LYS A 225 17.38 27.31 -76.07
N LEU A 226 17.85 26.07 -76.05
CA LEU A 226 19.25 25.73 -75.79
C LEU A 226 20.18 26.27 -76.88
N MET A 227 19.76 26.19 -78.15
CA MET A 227 20.49 26.77 -79.27
C MET A 227 20.57 28.28 -79.17
N GLN A 228 19.45 28.96 -78.93
CA GLN A 228 19.41 30.41 -78.71
C GLN A 228 20.30 30.83 -77.54
N ALA A 229 20.24 30.12 -76.41
CA ALA A 229 21.09 30.38 -75.25
C ALA A 229 22.58 30.19 -75.56
N ARG A 230 22.94 29.16 -76.34
CA ARG A 230 24.32 28.90 -76.78
C ARG A 230 24.80 29.94 -77.78
N ASN A 231 23.95 30.37 -78.70
CA ASN A 231 24.27 31.38 -79.71
C ASN A 231 24.37 32.79 -79.11
N ALA A 232 23.73 33.01 -77.96
CA ALA A 232 23.85 34.25 -77.19
C ALA A 232 25.14 34.33 -76.35
N THR A 233 25.77 33.20 -76.02
CA THR A 233 26.95 33.17 -75.15
C THR A 233 28.25 33.34 -75.92
N THR A 234 29.17 34.13 -75.37
CA THR A 234 30.49 34.32 -75.97
C THR A 234 31.49 33.28 -75.45
N VAL A 235 32.50 32.95 -76.26
CA VAL A 235 33.60 32.03 -75.87
C VAL A 235 34.27 32.45 -74.55
N ASN A 236 34.32 33.75 -74.25
CA ASN A 236 34.89 34.26 -73.00
C ASN A 236 34.01 33.95 -71.79
N GLU A 237 32.70 33.97 -71.95
CA GLU A 237 31.74 33.57 -70.90
C GLU A 237 31.80 32.07 -70.66
N ASP A 238 31.95 31.27 -71.71
CA ASP A 238 32.13 29.82 -71.58
C ASP A 238 33.42 29.46 -70.84
N ILE A 239 34.52 30.16 -71.10
CA ILE A 239 35.77 29.97 -70.34
C ILE A 239 35.55 30.32 -68.85
N LYS A 240 34.80 31.39 -68.54
CA LYS A 240 34.46 31.74 -67.15
C LYS A 240 33.58 30.67 -66.50
N ARG A 241 32.54 30.22 -67.19
CA ARG A 241 31.64 29.15 -66.71
C ARG A 241 32.41 27.86 -66.47
N TYR A 242 33.30 27.48 -67.39
CA TYR A 242 34.16 26.31 -67.24
C TYR A 242 35.10 26.44 -66.03
N LYS A 243 35.71 27.61 -65.80
CA LYS A 243 36.53 27.85 -64.61
C LYS A 243 35.73 27.70 -63.32
N ILE A 244 34.54 28.30 -63.25
CA ILE A 244 33.64 28.17 -62.08
C ILE A 244 33.25 26.69 -61.88
N LEU A 245 32.92 25.99 -62.95
CA LEU A 245 32.59 24.56 -62.89
C LEU A 245 33.78 23.73 -62.39
N HIS A 246 34.98 24.00 -62.88
CA HIS A 246 36.17 23.28 -62.45
C HIS A 246 36.53 23.57 -60.98
N GLU A 247 36.40 24.81 -60.54
CA GLU A 247 36.60 25.17 -59.13
C GLU A 247 35.55 24.54 -58.21
N THR A 248 34.30 24.48 -58.65
CA THR A 248 33.21 23.82 -57.89
C THR A 248 33.43 22.31 -57.83
N VAL A 249 33.75 21.65 -58.94
CA VAL A 249 34.09 20.21 -58.96
C VAL A 249 35.31 19.91 -58.07
N ASN A 250 36.35 20.75 -58.07
CA ASN A 250 37.48 20.54 -57.18
C ASN A 250 37.13 20.71 -55.69
N LYS A 251 36.25 21.67 -55.36
CA LYS A 251 35.72 21.83 -54.00
C LYS A 251 34.86 20.63 -53.60
N GLU A 252 34.04 20.12 -54.50
CA GLU A 252 33.25 18.89 -54.27
C GLU A 252 34.14 17.67 -54.05
N LEU A 253 35.21 17.51 -54.83
CA LEU A 253 36.17 16.43 -54.63
C LEU A 253 36.89 16.55 -53.28
N SER A 254 37.32 17.76 -52.89
CA SER A 254 37.94 18.01 -51.59
C SER A 254 36.99 17.70 -50.43
N THR A 255 35.76 18.22 -50.49
CA THR A 255 34.75 17.97 -49.45
C THR A 255 34.34 16.51 -49.38
N THR A 256 34.29 15.81 -50.51
CA THR A 256 34.07 14.35 -50.54
C THR A 256 35.21 13.60 -49.86
N ALA A 257 36.46 14.00 -50.06
CA ALA A 257 37.60 13.42 -49.36
C ALA A 257 37.54 13.65 -47.85
N ASP A 258 37.15 14.85 -47.42
CA ASP A 258 36.97 15.19 -46.00
C ASP A 258 35.84 14.36 -45.37
N VAL A 259 34.72 14.20 -46.06
CA VAL A 259 33.60 13.34 -45.61
C VAL A 259 34.06 11.89 -45.49
N GLN A 260 34.86 11.39 -46.44
CA GLN A 260 35.43 10.04 -46.36
C GLN A 260 36.40 9.89 -45.18
N ALA A 261 37.23 10.89 -44.90
CA ALA A 261 38.13 10.89 -43.74
C ALA A 261 37.32 10.86 -42.44
N LEU A 262 36.31 11.73 -42.31
CA LEU A 262 35.46 11.80 -41.14
C LEU A 262 34.64 10.51 -40.93
N ASN A 263 34.20 9.86 -42.00
CA ASN A 263 33.54 8.56 -41.93
C ASN A 263 34.48 7.46 -41.42
N ARG A 264 35.76 7.46 -41.83
CA ARG A 264 36.77 6.51 -41.32
C ARG A 264 37.00 6.73 -39.82
N ASP A 265 37.21 7.98 -39.40
CA ASP A 265 37.41 8.33 -37.99
C ASP A 265 36.19 7.95 -37.15
N TYR A 266 34.98 8.21 -37.65
CA TYR A 266 33.73 7.80 -37.01
C TYR A 266 33.63 6.27 -36.85
N GLU A 267 33.98 5.50 -37.88
CA GLU A 267 34.00 4.04 -37.79
C GLU A 267 35.03 3.51 -36.80
N GLU A 268 36.21 4.13 -36.72
CA GLU A 268 37.25 3.77 -35.75
C GLU A 268 36.78 4.03 -34.32
N VAL A 269 36.22 5.21 -34.04
CA VAL A 269 35.64 5.54 -32.73
C VAL A 269 34.49 4.59 -32.38
N LYS A 270 33.63 4.26 -33.35
CA LYS A 270 32.54 3.29 -33.17
C LYS A 270 33.08 1.90 -32.83
N LYS A 271 34.15 1.44 -33.48
CA LYS A 271 34.81 0.16 -33.17
C LYS A 271 35.46 0.19 -31.79
N GLN A 272 36.11 1.29 -31.41
CA GLN A 272 36.71 1.45 -30.08
C GLN A 272 35.63 1.38 -28.98
N ARG A 273 34.55 2.15 -29.11
CA ARG A 273 33.44 2.12 -28.15
C ARG A 273 32.81 0.74 -28.02
N ARG A 274 32.66 -0.01 -29.12
CA ARG A 274 32.18 -1.40 -29.07
C ARG A 274 33.11 -2.30 -28.25
N ARG A 275 34.43 -2.13 -28.36
CA ARG A 275 35.40 -2.88 -27.54
C ARG A 275 35.29 -2.51 -26.07
N GLU A 276 35.17 -1.21 -25.76
CA GLU A 276 34.99 -0.73 -24.38
C GLU A 276 33.70 -1.28 -23.76
N VAL A 277 32.58 -1.26 -24.50
CA VAL A 277 31.32 -1.84 -24.06
C VAL A 277 31.47 -3.34 -23.80
N ASN A 278 32.08 -4.10 -24.71
CA ASN A 278 32.30 -5.53 -24.50
C ASN A 278 33.16 -5.82 -23.26
N ILE A 279 34.21 -5.02 -23.00
CA ILE A 279 35.04 -5.17 -21.79
C ILE A 279 34.22 -4.91 -20.53
N LEU A 280 33.33 -3.92 -20.54
CA LEU A 280 32.44 -3.63 -19.43
C LEU A 280 31.38 -4.73 -19.24
N ASP A 281 30.82 -5.27 -20.31
CA ASP A 281 29.87 -6.38 -20.26
C ASP A 281 30.51 -7.64 -19.68
N ASP A 282 31.75 -7.96 -20.09
CA ASP A 282 32.54 -9.07 -19.50
C ASP A 282 32.80 -8.85 -18.00
N ALA A 283 33.09 -7.61 -17.59
CA ALA A 283 33.29 -7.25 -16.18
C ALA A 283 31.98 -7.34 -15.37
N ILE A 284 30.84 -6.96 -15.95
CA ILE A 284 29.52 -7.12 -15.32
C ILE A 284 29.22 -8.61 -15.13
N ALA A 285 29.39 -9.43 -16.16
CA ALA A 285 29.17 -10.87 -16.06
C ALA A 285 30.02 -11.52 -14.96
N HIS A 286 31.30 -11.13 -14.86
CA HIS A 286 32.17 -11.61 -13.79
C HIS A 286 31.69 -11.19 -12.39
N LEU A 287 31.25 -9.94 -12.22
CA LEU A 287 30.70 -9.46 -10.94
C LEU A 287 29.39 -10.14 -10.57
N GLU A 288 28.54 -10.47 -11.54
CA GLU A 288 27.32 -11.25 -11.32
C GLU A 288 27.64 -12.67 -10.84
N GLU A 289 28.64 -13.33 -11.43
CA GLU A 289 29.12 -14.63 -10.97
C GLU A 289 29.69 -14.57 -9.54
N GLU A 290 30.48 -13.55 -9.21
CA GLU A 290 31.00 -13.33 -7.85
C GLU A 290 29.85 -13.08 -6.85
N PHE A 291 28.86 -12.28 -7.23
CA PHE A 291 27.69 -12.01 -6.39
C PHE A 291 26.89 -13.28 -6.12
N ASP A 292 26.65 -14.10 -7.14
CA ASP A 292 25.97 -15.38 -7.00
C ASP A 292 26.76 -16.37 -6.14
N TYR A 293 28.09 -16.36 -6.23
CA TYR A 293 28.96 -17.15 -5.37
C TYR A 293 28.83 -16.70 -3.90
N VAL A 294 28.93 -15.40 -3.62
CA VAL A 294 28.78 -14.84 -2.26
C VAL A 294 27.39 -15.14 -1.70
N LYS A 295 26.34 -15.03 -2.51
CA LYS A 295 24.97 -15.36 -2.10
C LYS A 295 24.84 -16.83 -1.70
N LYS A 296 25.37 -17.76 -2.52
CA LYS A 296 25.38 -19.19 -2.20
C LYS A 296 26.18 -19.49 -0.93
N ALA A 297 27.33 -18.83 -0.75
CA ALA A 297 28.13 -18.98 0.47
C ALA A 297 27.36 -18.49 1.70
N ALA A 298 26.70 -17.33 1.61
CA ALA A 298 25.88 -16.78 2.68
C ALA A 298 24.68 -17.69 3.02
N ASP A 299 24.00 -18.26 2.02
CA ASP A 299 22.89 -19.20 2.23
C ASP A 299 23.37 -20.47 2.97
N VAL A 300 24.57 -20.98 2.64
CA VAL A 300 25.18 -22.12 3.34
C VAL A 300 25.53 -21.78 4.79
N GLU A 301 26.13 -20.60 5.03
CA GLU A 301 26.46 -20.15 6.39
C GLU A 301 25.22 -19.89 7.24
N LEU A 302 24.17 -19.28 6.67
CA LEU A 302 22.89 -19.08 7.34
C LEU A 302 22.23 -20.43 7.68
N GLY A 303 22.21 -21.38 6.74
CA GLY A 303 21.71 -22.74 7.01
C GLY A 303 22.49 -23.46 8.11
N ALA A 304 23.81 -23.27 8.18
CA ALA A 304 24.64 -23.80 9.26
C ALA A 304 24.33 -23.14 10.62
N LEU A 305 24.14 -21.81 10.64
CA LEU A 305 23.74 -21.05 11.83
C LEU A 305 22.35 -21.45 12.34
N GLU A 306 21.38 -21.63 11.45
CA GLU A 306 20.04 -22.11 11.80
C GLU A 306 20.10 -23.52 12.40
N SER A 307 20.87 -24.42 11.78
CA SER A 307 21.08 -25.79 12.28
C SER A 307 21.74 -25.80 13.67
N ALA A 308 22.76 -24.97 13.88
CA ALA A 308 23.42 -24.81 15.18
C ALA A 308 22.47 -24.22 16.23
N THR A 309 21.68 -23.23 15.86
CA THR A 309 20.69 -22.59 16.74
C THR A 309 19.61 -23.58 17.16
N ASN A 310 19.06 -24.35 16.22
CA ASN A 310 18.09 -25.40 16.49
C ASN A 310 18.67 -26.45 17.44
N LYS A 311 19.92 -26.88 17.21
CA LYS A 311 20.61 -27.82 18.11
C LYS A 311 20.75 -27.25 19.53
N VAL A 312 21.17 -25.99 19.68
CA VAL A 312 21.27 -25.34 20.99
C VAL A 312 19.90 -25.22 21.67
N GLN A 313 18.84 -24.93 20.92
CA GLN A 313 17.47 -24.92 21.46
C GLN A 313 17.05 -26.31 21.94
N THR A 314 17.26 -27.36 21.14
CA THR A 314 16.94 -28.73 21.55
C THR A 314 17.76 -29.20 22.76
N ASP A 315 19.03 -28.81 22.84
CA ASP A 315 19.91 -29.12 23.98
C ASP A 315 19.42 -28.39 25.25
N ARG A 316 18.98 -27.12 25.12
CA ARG A 316 18.36 -26.38 26.23
C ARG A 316 17.05 -27.01 26.68
N GLU A 317 16.17 -27.37 25.76
CA GLU A 317 14.90 -28.01 26.10
C GLU A 317 15.10 -29.34 26.83
N THR A 318 16.05 -30.17 26.36
CA THR A 318 16.37 -31.44 27.01
C THR A 318 16.98 -31.21 28.39
N ALA A 319 17.88 -30.23 28.55
CA ALA A 319 18.41 -29.84 29.85
C ALA A 319 17.32 -29.36 30.83
N TYR A 320 16.38 -28.52 30.39
CA TYR A 320 15.26 -28.08 31.23
C TYR A 320 14.31 -29.24 31.59
N LYS A 321 14.04 -30.15 30.66
CA LYS A 321 13.26 -31.38 30.94
C LYS A 321 13.96 -32.23 32.01
N GLN A 322 15.28 -32.37 31.95
CA GLN A 322 16.07 -33.08 32.97
C GLN A 322 16.03 -32.38 34.32
N GLN A 323 16.19 -31.05 34.37
CA GLN A 323 16.09 -30.26 35.61
C GLN A 323 14.70 -30.38 36.24
N LEU A 324 13.64 -30.30 35.45
CA LEU A 324 12.26 -30.51 35.92
C LEU A 324 12.06 -31.91 36.49
N ALA A 325 12.61 -32.95 35.84
CA ALA A 325 12.55 -34.32 36.36
C ALA A 325 13.31 -34.46 37.69
N GLN A 326 14.49 -33.84 37.82
CA GLN A 326 15.25 -33.81 39.08
C GLN A 326 14.48 -33.10 40.19
N HIS A 327 13.89 -31.93 39.92
CA HIS A 327 13.09 -31.22 40.90
C HIS A 327 11.83 -31.99 41.32
N ARG A 328 11.15 -32.66 40.39
CA ARG A 328 10.01 -33.55 40.72
C ARG A 328 10.44 -34.72 41.61
N SER A 329 11.56 -35.36 41.29
CA SER A 329 12.12 -36.43 42.12
C SER A 329 12.47 -35.94 43.53
N ALA A 330 13.10 -34.77 43.64
CA ALA A 330 13.43 -34.15 44.92
C ALA A 330 12.17 -33.76 45.73
N LEU A 331 11.13 -33.27 45.06
CA LEU A 331 9.85 -32.93 45.67
C LEU A 331 9.17 -34.18 46.23
N ASN A 332 9.07 -35.25 45.45
CA ASN A 332 8.53 -36.53 45.92
C ASN A 332 9.32 -37.06 47.14
N ALA A 333 10.66 -36.99 47.10
CA ALA A 333 11.49 -37.41 48.23
C ALA A 333 11.28 -36.54 49.49
N LEU A 334 10.96 -35.25 49.34
CA LEU A 334 10.60 -34.37 50.45
C LEU A 334 9.20 -34.66 50.97
N GLU A 335 8.24 -34.95 50.10
CA GLU A 335 6.89 -35.39 50.48
C GLU A 335 6.94 -36.69 51.28
N ASP A 336 7.73 -37.67 50.84
CA ASP A 336 7.95 -38.93 51.57
C ASP A 336 8.57 -38.69 52.95
N LYS A 337 9.57 -37.80 53.04
CA LYS A 337 10.18 -37.40 54.32
C LYS A 337 9.17 -36.72 55.23
N LEU A 338 8.36 -35.81 54.70
CA LEU A 338 7.33 -35.10 55.45
C LEU A 338 6.26 -36.07 55.95
N ALA A 339 5.80 -37.00 55.12
CA ALA A 339 4.86 -38.04 55.51
C ALA A 339 5.45 -38.91 56.63
N LYS A 340 6.73 -39.31 56.52
CA LYS A 340 7.42 -40.08 57.57
C LYS A 340 7.47 -39.31 58.89
N VAL A 341 7.88 -38.04 58.87
CA VAL A 341 7.92 -37.20 60.08
C VAL A 341 6.53 -37.01 60.67
N GLN A 342 5.49 -36.84 59.84
CA GLN A 342 4.10 -36.77 60.30
C GLN A 342 3.66 -38.06 61.00
N THR A 343 4.03 -39.23 60.46
CA THR A 343 3.73 -40.52 61.11
C THR A 343 4.48 -40.68 62.42
N GLU A 344 5.78 -40.36 62.47
CA GLU A 344 6.60 -40.39 63.69
C GLU A 344 6.02 -39.47 64.77
N HIS A 345 5.64 -38.24 64.41
CA HIS A 345 5.01 -37.29 65.31
C HIS A 345 3.62 -37.77 65.80
N ALA A 346 2.82 -38.38 64.94
CA ALA A 346 1.54 -38.97 65.34
C ALA A 346 1.73 -40.13 66.33
N GLU A 347 2.74 -40.97 66.12
CA GLU A 347 3.13 -42.03 67.06
C GLU A 347 3.63 -41.46 68.39
N GLU A 348 4.46 -40.41 68.36
CA GLU A 348 4.94 -39.72 69.57
C GLU A 348 3.79 -39.10 70.35
N ILE A 349 2.85 -38.41 69.69
CA ILE A 349 1.63 -37.89 70.32
C ILE A 349 0.83 -39.04 70.94
N SER A 350 0.66 -40.16 70.24
CA SER A 350 -0.06 -41.32 70.77
C SER A 350 0.63 -41.90 72.00
N LYS A 351 1.96 -42.04 71.97
CA LYS A 351 2.79 -42.46 73.12
C LYS A 351 2.62 -41.49 74.29
N LEU A 352 2.75 -40.19 74.07
CA LEU A 352 2.59 -39.17 75.12
C LEU A 352 1.16 -39.14 75.69
N ARG A 353 0.13 -39.28 74.86
CA ARG A 353 -1.27 -39.40 75.32
C ARG A 353 -1.46 -40.65 76.18
N SER A 354 -0.89 -41.79 75.78
CA SER A 354 -0.97 -43.02 76.58
C SER A 354 -0.24 -42.90 77.93
N GLN A 355 0.94 -42.27 77.95
CA GLN A 355 1.69 -42.01 79.18
C GLN A 355 0.95 -41.03 80.08
N ARG A 356 0.37 -39.96 79.51
CA ARG A 356 -0.47 -39.00 80.22
C ARG A 356 -1.68 -39.70 80.84
N ALA A 357 -2.43 -40.50 80.08
CA ALA A 357 -3.58 -41.24 80.59
C ALA A 357 -3.19 -42.19 81.74
N LYS A 358 -2.05 -42.90 81.64
CA LYS A 358 -1.54 -43.75 82.73
C LYS A 358 -1.20 -42.93 83.98
N ARG A 359 -0.56 -41.77 83.83
CA ARG A 359 -0.22 -40.89 84.96
C ARG A 359 -1.48 -40.27 85.58
N GLU A 360 -2.43 -39.80 84.76
CA GLU A 360 -3.71 -39.29 85.22
C GLU A 360 -4.51 -40.37 85.97
N GLN A 361 -4.54 -41.60 85.46
CA GLN A 361 -5.16 -42.73 86.15
C GLN A 361 -4.47 -43.06 87.49
N ALA A 362 -3.13 -43.02 87.53
CA ALA A 362 -2.38 -43.24 88.77
C ALA A 362 -2.62 -42.12 89.80
N VAL A 363 -2.67 -40.86 89.37
CA VAL A 363 -3.02 -39.72 90.23
C VAL A 363 -4.45 -39.85 90.72
N GLN A 364 -5.40 -40.21 89.86
CA GLN A 364 -6.80 -40.41 90.25
C GLN A 364 -6.94 -41.53 91.27
N ALA A 365 -6.24 -42.67 91.07
CA ALA A 365 -6.21 -43.77 92.01
C ALA A 365 -5.60 -43.37 93.37
N ALA A 366 -4.55 -42.54 93.36
CA ALA A 366 -3.95 -42.00 94.58
C ALA A 366 -4.90 -41.04 95.30
N ILE A 367 -5.63 -40.19 94.56
CA ILE A 367 -6.67 -39.31 95.12
C ILE A 367 -7.77 -40.14 95.78
N THR A 368 -8.30 -41.16 95.09
CA THR A 368 -9.35 -42.03 95.67
C THR A 368 -8.86 -42.76 96.92
N GLU A 369 -7.61 -43.25 96.93
CA GLU A 369 -7.03 -43.88 98.12
C GLU A 369 -6.86 -42.87 99.28
N HIS A 370 -6.46 -41.63 98.97
CA HIS A 370 -6.39 -40.56 99.97
C HIS A 370 -7.77 -40.18 100.52
N ASP A 371 -8.78 -40.08 99.65
CA ASP A 371 -10.16 -39.80 100.04
C ASP A 371 -10.72 -40.92 100.94
N GLU A 372 -10.50 -42.19 100.58
CA GLU A 372 -10.85 -43.36 101.41
C GLU A 372 -10.15 -43.32 102.78
N ARG A 373 -8.86 -42.95 102.82
CA ARG A 373 -8.12 -42.77 104.09
C ARG A 373 -8.68 -41.63 104.92
N ILE A 374 -9.06 -40.50 104.32
CA ILE A 374 -9.69 -39.37 105.01
C ILE A 374 -11.06 -39.79 105.55
N GLU A 375 -11.87 -40.52 104.77
CA GLU A 375 -13.16 -41.06 105.23
C GLU A 375 -12.98 -42.04 106.41
N SER A 376 -12.00 -42.94 106.33
CA SER A 376 -11.66 -43.83 107.44
C SER A 376 -11.18 -43.05 108.68
N LEU A 377 -10.35 -42.02 108.51
CA LEU A 377 -9.86 -41.22 109.63
C LEU A 377 -10.98 -40.38 110.25
N THR A 378 -11.82 -39.74 109.45
CA THR A 378 -12.97 -38.97 109.94
C THR A 378 -13.97 -39.85 110.68
N THR A 379 -14.25 -41.07 110.18
CA THR A 379 -15.09 -42.02 110.93
C THR A 379 -14.45 -42.46 112.25
N GLN A 380 -13.13 -42.65 112.31
CA GLN A 380 -12.40 -42.91 113.55
C GLN A 380 -12.43 -41.70 114.51
N THR A 381 -12.21 -40.48 114.00
CA THR A 381 -12.30 -39.25 114.81
C THR A 381 -13.70 -39.06 115.36
N ASN A 382 -14.75 -39.30 114.57
CA ASN A 382 -16.13 -39.23 115.03
C ASN A 382 -16.43 -40.28 116.10
N LYS A 383 -15.86 -41.49 116.01
CA LYS A 383 -15.97 -42.51 117.07
C LYS A 383 -15.28 -42.08 118.35
N LEU A 384 -14.03 -41.62 118.26
CA LEU A 384 -13.29 -41.11 119.41
C LEU A 384 -13.97 -39.89 120.05
N GLN A 385 -14.54 -39.00 119.22
CA GLN A 385 -15.30 -37.87 119.71
C GLN A 385 -16.55 -38.33 120.46
N LYS A 386 -17.30 -39.29 119.90
CA LYS A 386 -18.45 -39.88 120.58
C LYS A 386 -18.07 -40.57 121.88
N GLU A 387 -16.98 -41.36 121.90
CA GLU A 387 -16.44 -41.97 123.11
C GLU A 387 -16.04 -40.89 124.13
N SER A 388 -15.42 -39.79 123.69
CA SER A 388 -15.08 -38.68 124.58
C SER A 388 -16.31 -37.94 125.11
N GLU A 389 -17.37 -37.78 124.31
CA GLU A 389 -18.66 -37.22 124.76
C GLU A 389 -19.33 -38.15 125.79
N GLU A 390 -19.30 -39.46 125.56
CA GLU A 390 -19.78 -40.48 126.51
C GLU A 390 -18.97 -40.45 127.82
N ASP A 391 -17.64 -40.42 127.76
CA ASP A 391 -16.75 -40.31 128.92
C ASP A 391 -16.97 -39.00 129.68
N THR A 392 -17.15 -37.88 128.96
CA THR A 392 -17.45 -36.58 129.59
C THR A 392 -18.81 -36.63 130.30
N ALA A 393 -19.82 -37.27 129.71
CA ALA A 393 -21.11 -37.48 130.36
C ALA A 393 -20.99 -38.34 131.63
N VAL A 394 -20.16 -39.40 131.61
CA VAL A 394 -19.86 -40.22 132.79
C VAL A 394 -19.16 -39.41 133.87
N ILE A 395 -18.19 -38.55 133.51
CA ILE A 395 -17.50 -37.66 134.46
C ILE A 395 -18.50 -36.69 135.10
N VAL A 396 -19.38 -36.06 134.32
CA VAL A 396 -20.41 -35.15 134.86
C VAL A 396 -21.35 -35.88 135.83
N GLN A 397 -21.75 -37.11 135.51
CA GLN A 397 -22.55 -37.93 136.43
C GLN A 397 -21.80 -38.26 137.73
N LEU A 398 -20.50 -38.59 137.65
CA LEU A 398 -19.67 -38.84 138.82
C LEU A 398 -19.44 -37.57 139.65
N GLU A 399 -19.27 -36.41 139.02
CA GLU A 399 -19.20 -35.11 139.70
C GLU A 399 -20.50 -34.77 140.42
N GLU A 400 -21.67 -35.03 139.80
CA GLU A 400 -22.96 -34.90 140.47
C GLU A 400 -23.07 -35.82 141.69
N GLN A 401 -22.66 -37.09 141.57
CA GLN A 401 -22.65 -38.04 142.67
C GLN A 401 -21.71 -37.59 143.82
N LEU A 402 -20.50 -37.11 143.48
CA LEU A 402 -19.57 -36.54 144.47
C LEU A 402 -20.14 -35.28 145.13
N SER A 403 -20.87 -34.44 144.39
CA SER A 403 -21.50 -33.25 144.95
C SER A 403 -22.61 -33.59 145.95
N LYS A 404 -23.37 -34.67 145.70
CA LYS A 404 -24.38 -35.20 146.62
C LYS A 404 -23.72 -35.76 147.88
N LEU A 405 -22.70 -36.59 147.73
CA LEU A 405 -21.94 -37.12 148.88
C LEU A 405 -21.31 -36.03 149.73
N LYS A 406 -20.77 -34.96 149.12
CA LYS A 406 -20.25 -33.79 149.86
C LYS A 406 -21.33 -33.01 150.61
N LYS A 407 -22.59 -33.02 150.14
CA LYS A 407 -23.72 -32.42 150.87
C LYS A 407 -24.12 -33.29 152.06
N GLU A 408 -24.23 -34.61 151.85
CA GLU A 408 -24.52 -35.58 152.91
C GLU A 408 -23.45 -35.57 154.01
N GLU A 409 -22.16 -35.48 153.65
CA GLU A 409 -21.06 -35.35 154.62
C GLU A 409 -21.17 -34.06 155.47
N LYS A 410 -21.57 -32.95 154.85
CA LYS A 410 -21.78 -31.68 155.56
C LYS A 410 -22.98 -31.75 156.49
N GLU A 411 -24.09 -32.34 156.05
CA GLU A 411 -25.28 -32.56 156.86
C GLU A 411 -24.98 -33.46 158.07
N PHE A 412 -24.27 -34.57 157.87
CA PHE A 412 -23.83 -35.47 158.93
C PHE A 412 -22.94 -34.78 159.97
N ASN A 413 -22.00 -33.94 159.53
CA ASN A 413 -21.14 -33.18 160.44
C ASN A 413 -21.92 -32.15 161.27
N ILE A 414 -22.97 -31.54 160.70
CA ILE A 414 -23.85 -30.62 161.43
C ILE A 414 -24.67 -31.38 162.48
N GLU A 415 -25.25 -32.53 162.13
CA GLU A 415 -25.98 -33.37 163.10
C GLU A 415 -25.09 -33.82 164.27
N ARG A 416 -23.83 -34.18 163.98
CA ARG A 416 -22.86 -34.55 165.00
C ARG A 416 -22.53 -33.41 165.97
N GLN A 417 -22.42 -32.17 165.48
CA GLN A 417 -22.21 -31.00 166.34
C GLN A 417 -23.40 -30.71 167.25
N ILE A 418 -24.64 -30.91 166.75
CA ILE A 418 -25.86 -30.71 167.55
C ILE A 418 -25.95 -31.75 168.68
N GLU A 419 -25.61 -33.02 168.40
CA GLU A 419 -25.65 -34.09 169.40
C GLU A 419 -24.60 -33.87 170.51
N GLN A 420 -23.42 -33.36 170.14
CA GLN A 420 -22.37 -33.02 171.10
C GLN A 420 -22.78 -31.84 172.01
N GLN A 421 -23.42 -30.81 171.47
CA GLN A 421 -23.98 -29.71 172.26
C GLN A 421 -25.09 -30.15 173.23
N ARG A 422 -25.88 -31.18 172.88
CA ARG A 422 -26.92 -31.73 173.77
C ARG A 422 -26.33 -32.50 174.95
N GLN A 423 -25.23 -33.24 174.75
CA GLN A 423 -24.53 -33.94 175.83
C GLN A 423 -23.92 -32.96 176.84
N ASP A 424 -23.23 -31.91 176.37
CA ASP A 424 -22.61 -30.90 177.25
C ASP A 424 -23.65 -30.18 178.14
N HIS A 425 -24.85 -29.90 177.60
CA HIS A 425 -25.93 -29.28 178.36
C HIS A 425 -26.54 -30.21 179.42
N LEU A 426 -26.59 -31.52 179.18
CA LEU A 426 -27.08 -32.50 180.14
C LEU A 426 -26.13 -32.68 181.33
N GLU A 427 -24.81 -32.64 181.08
CA GLU A 427 -23.80 -32.73 182.13
C GLU A 427 -23.83 -31.51 183.06
N GLN A 428 -23.98 -30.29 182.52
CA GLN A 428 -24.10 -29.07 183.32
C GLN A 428 -25.33 -29.10 184.27
N MET A 429 -26.46 -29.58 183.78
CA MET A 429 -27.71 -29.70 184.56
C MET A 429 -27.59 -30.71 185.73
N GLN A 430 -26.77 -31.75 185.61
CA GLN A 430 -26.54 -32.70 186.69
C GLN A 430 -25.70 -32.09 187.82
N VAL A 431 -24.67 -31.31 187.48
CA VAL A 431 -23.81 -30.63 188.45
C VAL A 431 -24.59 -29.63 189.31
N GLU A 432 -25.51 -28.87 188.70
CA GLU A 432 -26.35 -27.91 189.43
C GLU A 432 -27.34 -28.59 190.40
N ARG A 433 -27.92 -29.73 190.00
CA ARG A 433 -28.84 -30.51 190.85
C ARG A 433 -28.15 -31.10 192.07
N GLU A 434 -26.91 -31.55 191.94
CA GLU A 434 -26.13 -32.08 193.07
C GLU A 434 -25.74 -30.99 194.08
N GLN A 435 -25.44 -29.78 193.62
CA GLN A 435 -25.14 -28.64 194.50
C GLN A 435 -26.37 -28.21 195.30
N ALA A 436 -27.55 -28.13 194.67
CA ALA A 436 -28.80 -27.80 195.35
C ALA A 436 -29.17 -28.83 196.44
N ALA A 437 -28.95 -30.13 196.18
CA ALA A 437 -29.22 -31.20 197.14
C ALA A 437 -28.35 -31.12 198.41
N ARG A 438 -27.08 -30.70 198.30
CA ARG A 438 -26.17 -30.52 199.45
C ARG A 438 -26.61 -29.38 200.36
N VAL A 439 -27.14 -28.29 199.80
CA VAL A 439 -27.62 -27.13 200.57
C VAL A 439 -28.86 -27.51 201.39
N VAL A 440 -29.81 -28.25 200.80
CA VAL A 440 -31.03 -28.70 201.51
C VAL A 440 -30.70 -29.63 202.68
N GLN A 441 -29.72 -30.53 202.52
CA GLN A 441 -29.28 -31.42 203.62
C GLN A 441 -28.62 -30.65 204.78
N ALA A 442 -27.93 -29.54 204.51
CA ALA A 442 -27.32 -28.71 205.55
C ALA A 442 -28.37 -28.00 206.41
N TYR A 443 -29.42 -27.45 205.79
CA TYR A 443 -30.52 -26.81 206.52
C TYR A 443 -31.33 -27.80 207.36
N TYR A 444 -31.54 -29.02 206.87
CA TYR A 444 -32.27 -30.05 207.60
C TYR A 444 -31.52 -30.55 208.85
N ARG A 445 -30.19 -30.70 208.76
CA ARG A 445 -29.34 -31.08 209.91
C ARG A 445 -29.28 -30.00 210.99
N ALA A 446 -29.25 -28.73 210.61
CA ALA A 446 -29.23 -27.61 211.55
C ALA A 446 -30.56 -27.46 212.32
N HIS A 447 -31.69 -27.73 211.67
CA HIS A 447 -33.01 -27.71 212.31
C HIS A 447 -33.18 -28.84 213.33
N ALA A 448 -32.73 -30.06 213.00
CA ALA A 448 -32.76 -31.21 213.91
C ALA A 448 -31.92 -30.98 215.18
N ALA A 449 -30.77 -30.32 215.07
CA ALA A 449 -29.92 -30.00 216.22
C ALA A 449 -30.57 -28.99 217.19
N ARG A 450 -31.36 -28.03 216.69
CA ARG A 450 -32.06 -27.05 217.53
C ARG A 450 -33.26 -27.64 218.27
N GLN A 451 -33.97 -28.61 217.69
CA GLN A 451 -35.06 -29.31 218.39
C GLN A 451 -34.54 -30.22 219.50
N ALA A 452 -33.37 -30.85 219.33
CA ALA A 452 -32.79 -31.72 220.35
C ALA A 452 -32.42 -30.95 221.64
N PHE A 453 -31.92 -29.72 221.53
CA PHE A 453 -31.50 -28.94 222.71
C PHE A 453 -32.68 -28.37 223.51
N VAL A 454 -33.82 -28.12 222.86
CA VAL A 454 -35.03 -27.62 223.53
C VAL A 454 -35.80 -28.75 224.23
N LEU A 455 -35.76 -29.98 223.69
CA LEU A 455 -36.34 -31.16 224.37
C LEU A 455 -35.50 -31.62 225.58
N GLU A 456 -34.29 -31.08 225.74
CA GLU A 456 -33.45 -31.22 226.94
C GLU A 456 -33.70 -30.12 227.99
N GLN A 457 -34.77 -29.33 227.82
CA GLN A 457 -35.30 -28.45 228.86
C GLN A 457 -35.68 -29.24 230.13
N GLU A 458 -36.42 -30.32 229.99
CA GLU A 458 -37.56 -30.45 230.90
C GLU A 458 -37.42 -31.51 231.98
N LYS A 459 -36.26 -32.16 232.11
CA LYS A 459 -36.18 -33.41 232.89
C LYS A 459 -35.42 -33.38 234.23
N LEU A 460 -34.79 -32.28 234.67
CA LEU A 460 -33.93 -32.34 235.88
C LEU A 460 -34.14 -31.28 236.99
N ASN A 461 -35.30 -30.61 237.04
CA ASN A 461 -35.76 -29.84 238.23
C ASN A 461 -36.87 -30.59 239.01
N ALA A 462 -36.62 -31.81 239.51
CA ALA A 462 -37.32 -32.39 240.67
C ALA A 462 -36.78 -33.79 241.05
N LYS A 463 -35.68 -33.87 241.82
CA LYS A 463 -35.51 -34.76 243.00
C LYS A 463 -34.03 -34.93 243.41
N SER A 464 -33.81 -34.65 244.70
CA SER A 464 -32.86 -35.28 245.64
C SER A 464 -31.34 -35.12 245.49
N LYS A 465 -30.80 -34.30 246.40
CA LYS A 465 -29.84 -34.67 247.47
C LYS A 465 -28.78 -35.77 247.16
N LYS A 466 -27.53 -35.38 247.47
CA LYS A 466 -26.50 -36.09 248.27
C LYS A 466 -25.25 -36.58 247.50
N LYS A 467 -24.14 -35.91 247.85
CA LYS A 467 -22.83 -36.47 248.25
C LYS A 467 -21.81 -36.93 247.18
N LYS A 468 -20.63 -36.31 247.35
CA LYS A 468 -19.27 -36.91 247.40
C LYS A 468 -18.73 -37.56 246.11
N GLY A 469 -17.82 -36.82 245.46
CA GLY A 469 -16.39 -37.02 245.68
C GLY A 469 -15.68 -38.05 244.79
N GLY A 470 -14.59 -37.58 244.16
CA GLY A 470 -13.33 -38.33 244.13
C GLY A 470 -12.86 -38.87 242.77
N LYS A 471 -11.74 -38.27 242.32
CA LYS A 471 -10.44 -38.92 242.05
C LYS A 471 -10.25 -39.78 240.78
N LYS A 472 -9.21 -39.37 240.03
CA LYS A 472 -8.15 -40.14 239.31
C LYS A 472 -8.45 -40.78 237.93
N LYS A 473 -7.48 -40.53 237.03
CA LYS A 473 -6.77 -41.43 236.07
C LYS A 473 -7.62 -42.38 235.21
N LYS A 474 -7.34 -42.50 233.92
CA LYS A 474 -6.01 -42.52 233.27
C LYS A 474 -5.93 -41.57 232.08
#